data_AF-A0A6P0I582-F1
#
_entry.id   AF-A0A6P0I582-F1
#
_cell.length_a   1.000
_cell.length_b   1.000
_cell.length_c   1.000
_cell.angle_alpha   90.00
_cell.angle_beta   90.00
_cell.angle_gamma   90.00
#
_symmetry.space_group_name_H-M   'P 1'
#
loop_
_entity.id
_entity.type
_entity.pdbx_description
1 polymer ?
#
loop_
_entity_poly.entity_id
_entity_poly.type
_entity_poly.pdbx_seq_one_letter_code
_entity_poly.pdbx_strand_id
1 'polypeptide(L)'
;MIETIQAEKINLLDLKLKFGLERTNDGDFFQEWQENLPELTDLEMAAMDEVKEEYLHLSQYPLLEFVVKLVVLSPLLKWAGFYQNNMGLKPRLLRRNIFGSGLKSPLQK
;
A
#
# COMPACT_ATOMS: atom_id res chain seq x y z
N MET A 1 -12.61 9.32 -37.55
CA MET A 1 -13.30 9.97 -36.41
C MET A 1 -12.84 9.27 -35.15
N ILE A 2 -12.46 10.00 -34.10
CA ILE A 2 -12.01 9.41 -32.83
C ILE A 2 -13.24 9.32 -31.92
N GLU A 3 -13.56 8.13 -31.44
CA GLU A 3 -14.61 7.94 -30.43
C GLU A 3 -14.00 8.05 -29.03
N THR A 4 -14.45 9.04 -28.27
CA THR A 4 -14.03 9.24 -26.87
C THR A 4 -14.99 8.52 -25.94
N ILE A 5 -14.48 7.60 -25.14
CA ILE A 5 -15.26 6.91 -24.10
C ILE A 5 -15.16 7.71 -22.79
N GLN A 6 -16.29 7.97 -22.15
CA GLN A 6 -16.31 8.62 -20.83
C GLN A 6 -15.78 7.68 -19.76
N ALA A 7 -14.88 8.18 -18.90
CA ALA A 7 -14.24 7.38 -17.84
C ALA A 7 -15.24 6.71 -16.88
N GLU A 8 -16.36 7.38 -16.59
CA GLU A 8 -17.43 6.85 -15.73
C GLU A 8 -18.17 5.64 -16.33
N LYS A 9 -18.09 5.46 -17.66
CA LYS A 9 -18.81 4.43 -18.41
C LYS A 9 -17.94 3.24 -18.80
N ILE A 10 -16.70 3.18 -18.30
CA ILE A 10 -15.75 2.13 -18.61
C ILE A 10 -15.12 1.60 -17.32
N ASN A 11 -15.00 0.28 -17.21
CA ASN A 11 -14.33 -0.36 -16.08
C ASN A 11 -13.03 -1.07 -16.52
N LEU A 12 -12.27 -1.60 -15.56
CA LEU A 12 -11.02 -2.31 -15.85
C LEU A 12 -11.22 -3.54 -16.75
N LEU A 13 -12.35 -4.24 -16.64
CA LEU A 13 -12.64 -5.39 -17.49
C LEU A 13 -12.90 -4.96 -18.94
N ASP A 14 -13.65 -3.88 -19.16
CA ASP A 14 -13.84 -3.29 -20.48
C ASP A 14 -12.51 -2.87 -21.10
N LEU A 15 -11.61 -2.29 -20.31
CA LEU A 15 -10.28 -1.89 -20.75
C LEU A 15 -9.46 -3.09 -21.24
N LYS A 16 -9.51 -4.21 -20.51
CA LYS A 16 -8.86 -5.46 -20.93
C LYS A 16 -9.47 -6.03 -22.21
N LEU A 17 -10.80 -6.15 -22.27
CA LEU A 17 -11.50 -6.81 -23.37
C LEU A 17 -11.50 -5.99 -24.66
N LYS A 18 -11.65 -4.67 -24.59
CA LYS A 18 -11.77 -3.80 -25.79
C LYS A 18 -10.42 -3.35 -26.34
N PHE A 19 -9.43 -3.16 -25.46
CA PHE A 19 -8.12 -2.60 -25.84
C PHE A 19 -6.97 -3.59 -25.68
N GLY A 20 -7.23 -4.82 -25.22
CA GLY A 20 -6.19 -5.81 -24.97
C GLY A 20 -5.21 -5.38 -23.88
N LEU A 21 -5.64 -4.49 -22.97
CA LEU A 21 -4.77 -4.01 -21.90
C LEU A 21 -4.49 -5.14 -20.92
N GLU A 22 -3.23 -5.28 -20.55
CA GLU A 22 -2.79 -6.25 -19.57
C GLU A 22 -2.23 -5.54 -18.34
N ARG A 23 -2.37 -6.20 -17.19
CA ARG A 23 -1.76 -5.69 -15.97
C ARG A 23 -0.27 -6.01 -16.02
N THR A 24 0.56 -4.98 -15.89
CA THR A 24 1.99 -5.21 -15.70
C THR A 24 2.27 -5.76 -14.30
N ASN A 25 3.06 -6.83 -14.24
CA ASN A 25 3.66 -7.34 -13.00
C ASN A 25 5.14 -6.95 -12.89
N ASP A 26 5.62 -6.13 -13.83
CA ASP A 26 6.97 -5.60 -13.80
C ASP A 26 7.10 -4.64 -12.62
N GLY A 27 7.98 -5.01 -11.69
CA GLY A 27 8.32 -4.19 -10.53
C GLY A 27 8.97 -2.88 -10.94
N ASP A 28 9.67 -2.83 -12.08
CA ASP A 28 10.41 -1.65 -12.52
C ASP A 28 9.57 -0.70 -13.39
N PHE A 29 8.26 -0.95 -13.55
CA PHE A 29 7.43 -0.15 -14.45
C PHE A 29 7.16 1.29 -13.93
N PHE A 30 7.13 1.47 -12.61
CA PHE A 30 6.94 2.77 -11.94
C PHE A 30 8.04 3.00 -10.90
N GLN A 31 9.28 3.20 -11.37
CA GLN A 31 10.42 3.43 -10.48
C GLN A 31 10.28 4.73 -9.68
N GLU A 32 9.60 5.73 -10.25
CA GLU A 32 9.39 7.02 -9.59
C GLU A 32 8.62 6.90 -8.26
N TRP A 33 7.87 5.82 -8.07
CA TRP A 33 7.10 5.56 -6.86
C TRP A 33 7.82 4.68 -5.84
N GLN A 34 9.01 4.17 -6.19
CA GLN A 34 9.79 3.24 -5.35
C GLN A 34 11.07 3.89 -4.83
N GLU A 35 11.55 4.92 -5.50
CA GLU A 35 12.72 5.68 -5.07
C GLU A 35 12.44 6.50 -3.80
N ASN A 36 13.46 6.64 -2.95
CA ASN A 36 13.46 7.48 -1.75
C ASN A 36 12.38 7.13 -0.71
N LEU A 37 11.86 5.90 -0.70
CA LEU A 37 10.95 5.41 0.32
C LEU A 37 11.69 4.80 1.52
N PRO A 38 11.11 4.87 2.74
CA PRO A 38 11.61 4.12 3.88
C PRO A 38 11.52 2.60 3.64
N GLU A 39 12.51 1.85 4.13
CA GLU A 39 12.46 0.39 4.12
C GLU A 39 11.30 -0.13 4.98
N LEU A 40 10.58 -1.12 4.46
CA LEU A 40 9.55 -1.85 5.19
C LEU A 40 10.17 -3.03 5.93
N THR A 41 9.62 -3.35 7.09
CA THR A 41 9.95 -4.61 7.77
C THR A 41 9.33 -5.80 7.06
N ASP A 42 9.86 -7.02 7.26
CA ASP A 42 9.30 -8.25 6.68
C ASP A 42 7.81 -8.44 7.00
N LEU A 43 7.40 -8.04 8.21
CA LEU A 43 6.01 -8.09 8.66
C LEU A 43 5.12 -7.10 7.90
N GLU A 44 5.62 -5.89 7.66
CA GLU A 44 4.88 -4.87 6.91
C GLU A 44 4.80 -5.26 5.44
N MET A 45 5.87 -5.79 4.86
CA MET A 45 5.89 -6.27 3.48
C MET A 45 4.89 -7.40 3.28
N ALA A 46 4.93 -8.44 4.13
CA ALA A 46 3.98 -9.56 4.05
C ALA A 46 2.52 -9.10 4.17
N ALA A 47 2.24 -8.12 5.03
CA ALA A 47 0.91 -7.55 5.15
C ALA A 47 0.47 -6.73 3.92
N MET A 48 1.40 -5.99 3.30
CA MET A 48 1.10 -5.27 2.06
C MET A 48 0.89 -6.23 0.88
N ASP A 49 1.62 -7.33 0.86
CA ASP A 49 1.44 -8.39 -0.14
C ASP A 49 0.05 -9.05 -0.02
N GLU A 50 -0.40 -9.35 1.19
CA GLU A 50 -1.76 -9.88 1.44
C GLU A 50 -2.85 -8.91 0.92
N VAL A 51 -2.78 -7.63 1.31
CA VAL A 51 -3.73 -6.60 0.85
C VAL A 51 -3.71 -6.46 -0.68
N LYS A 52 -2.52 -6.52 -1.29
CA LYS A 52 -2.35 -6.46 -2.74
C LYS A 52 -3.01 -7.66 -3.40
N GLU A 53 -2.76 -8.88 -2.95
CA GLU A 53 -3.35 -10.10 -3.51
C GLU A 53 -4.88 -10.10 -3.41
N GLU A 54 -5.43 -9.72 -2.25
CA GLU A 54 -6.88 -9.60 -2.05
C GLU A 54 -7.50 -8.58 -3.01
N TYR A 55 -6.89 -7.40 -3.15
CA TYR A 55 -7.33 -6.40 -4.11
C TYR A 55 -7.26 -6.91 -5.56
N LEU A 56 -6.17 -7.58 -5.95
CA LEU A 56 -6.01 -8.11 -7.30
C LEU A 56 -7.11 -9.10 -7.65
N HIS A 57 -7.41 -10.03 -6.73
CA HIS A 57 -8.48 -10.99 -6.91
C HIS A 57 -9.84 -10.29 -7.06
N LEU A 58 -10.16 -9.34 -6.18
CA LEU A 58 -11.44 -8.65 -6.21
C LEU A 58 -11.59 -7.70 -7.41
N SER A 59 -10.50 -7.11 -7.90
CA SER A 59 -10.49 -6.20 -9.05
C SER A 59 -10.87 -6.85 -10.39
N GLN A 60 -10.98 -8.18 -10.42
CA GLN A 60 -11.47 -8.92 -11.58
C GLN A 60 -12.98 -8.76 -11.79
N TYR A 61 -13.71 -8.30 -10.76
CA TYR A 61 -15.14 -8.10 -10.78
C TYR A 61 -15.50 -6.62 -10.59
N PRO A 62 -16.72 -6.19 -10.94
CA PRO A 62 -17.20 -4.86 -10.58
C PRO A 62 -17.17 -4.67 -9.05
N LEU A 63 -16.24 -3.83 -8.58
CA LEU A 63 -16.03 -3.57 -7.16
C LEU A 63 -16.96 -2.46 -6.66
N LEU A 64 -17.64 -2.72 -5.55
CA LEU A 64 -18.35 -1.68 -4.80
C LEU A 64 -17.36 -0.88 -3.96
N GLU A 65 -17.55 0.43 -3.86
CA GLU A 65 -16.71 1.33 -3.06
C GLU A 65 -16.54 0.84 -1.61
N PHE A 66 -17.63 0.32 -1.01
CA PHE A 66 -17.61 -0.23 0.34
C PHE A 66 -16.64 -1.42 0.48
N VAL A 67 -16.55 -2.29 -0.52
CA VAL A 67 -15.63 -3.43 -0.50
C VAL A 67 -14.19 -2.94 -0.54
N VAL A 68 -13.89 -1.94 -1.38
CA VAL A 68 -12.55 -1.33 -1.43
C VAL A 68 -12.18 -0.70 -0.09
N LYS A 69 -13.13 -0.02 0.57
CA LYS A 69 -12.92 0.56 1.91
C LYS A 69 -12.57 -0.50 2.95
N LEU A 70 -13.23 -1.66 2.90
CA LEU A 70 -13.01 -2.73 3.87
C LEU A 70 -11.72 -3.51 3.61
N VAL A 71 -11.46 -3.89 2.36
CA VAL A 71 -10.39 -4.83 2.02
C VAL A 71 -9.06 -4.13 1.76
N VAL A 72 -9.08 -2.88 1.32
CA VAL A 72 -7.84 -2.13 1.02
C VAL A 72 -7.62 -1.04 2.04
N LEU A 73 -8.58 -0.10 2.16
CA LEU A 73 -8.35 1.12 2.93
C LEU A 73 -8.20 0.83 4.43
N SER A 74 -9.08 -0.02 4.99
CA SER A 74 -9.05 -0.34 6.42
C SER A 74 -7.73 -1.01 6.86
N PRO A 75 -7.22 -2.05 6.18
CA PRO A 75 -5.89 -2.60 6.47
C PRO A 75 -4.76 -1.57 6.38
N LEU A 76 -4.75 -0.73 5.35
CA LEU A 76 -3.73 0.31 5.21
C LEU A 76 -3.75 1.30 6.37
N LEU A 77 -4.94 1.76 6.76
CA LEU A 77 -5.10 2.67 7.90
C LEU A 77 -4.68 2.00 9.22
N LYS A 78 -4.97 0.71 9.40
CA LYS A 78 -4.54 -0.06 10.55
C LYS A 78 -3.01 -0.14 10.64
N TRP A 79 -2.35 -0.51 9.55
CA TRP A 79 -0.88 -0.66 9.50
C TRP A 79 -0.16 0.68 9.60
N ALA A 80 -0.75 1.75 9.08
CA ALA A 80 -0.26 3.11 9.28
C ALA A 80 -0.55 3.67 10.69
N GLY A 81 -1.26 2.92 11.55
CA GLY A 81 -1.49 3.28 12.95
C GLY A 81 -2.62 4.28 13.20
N PHE A 82 -3.47 4.57 12.20
CA PHE A 82 -4.54 5.57 12.31
C PHE A 82 -5.62 5.21 13.35
N TYR A 83 -5.77 3.93 13.68
CA TYR A 83 -6.73 3.48 14.69
C TYR A 83 -6.18 3.48 16.12
N GLN A 84 -4.89 3.79 16.31
CA GLN A 84 -4.28 3.86 17.63
C GLN A 84 -4.46 5.28 18.19
N ASN A 85 -4.86 5.39 19.45
CA ASN A 85 -5.30 6.61 20.15
C ASN A 85 -4.20 7.69 20.35
N ASN A 86 -3.14 7.68 19.54
CA ASN A 86 -2.17 8.76 19.47
C ASN A 86 -2.27 9.42 18.09
N MET A 87 -3.33 10.19 17.90
CA MET A 87 -3.51 11.07 16.74
C MET A 87 -2.56 12.28 16.78
N GLY A 88 -1.32 12.08 17.23
CA GLY A 88 -0.20 12.90 16.82
C GLY A 88 0.36 12.24 15.57
N LEU A 89 0.11 12.81 14.40
CA LEU A 89 0.84 12.49 13.18
C LEU A 89 2.34 12.65 13.46
N LYS A 90 2.99 11.61 13.96
CA LYS A 90 4.43 11.45 13.88
C LYS A 90 4.64 10.55 12.68
N PRO A 91 5.00 11.10 11.52
CA PRO A 91 5.52 10.29 10.43
C PRO A 91 6.56 9.36 11.03
N ARG A 92 6.48 8.08 10.72
CA ARG A 92 7.43 7.05 11.16
C ARG A 92 8.86 7.30 10.65
N LEU A 93 9.10 8.44 9.99
CA LEU A 93 10.38 9.05 9.60
C LEU A 93 11.31 9.39 10.78
N LEU A 94 10.88 9.23 12.03
CA LEU A 94 11.70 9.52 13.22
C LEU A 94 12.03 8.31 14.10
N ARG A 95 11.92 7.07 13.61
CA ARG A 95 12.65 5.95 14.26
C ARG A 95 14.09 5.88 13.76
N ARG A 96 14.81 6.98 13.92
CA ARG A 96 16.28 7.01 13.81
C ARG A 96 16.82 6.35 15.08
N ASN A 97 17.46 5.19 14.91
CA ASN A 97 18.45 4.58 15.81
C ASN A 97 18.42 5.08 17.27
N ILE A 98 17.70 4.39 18.15
CA ILE A 98 17.96 4.45 19.59
C ILE A 98 18.08 3.04 20.18
N PHE A 99 18.75 2.14 19.46
CA PHE A 99 19.38 0.96 20.07
C PHE A 99 20.75 0.76 19.39
N GLY A 100 21.60 1.77 19.57
CA GLY A 100 22.93 1.85 18.98
C GLY A 100 23.80 2.85 19.71
N SER A 101 23.80 2.84 21.04
CA SER A 101 24.84 3.45 21.85
C SER A 101 24.80 2.84 23.25
N GLY A 102 25.89 2.17 23.62
CA GLY A 102 26.01 1.46 24.88
C GLY A 102 25.71 2.33 26.07
N LEU A 103 24.64 2.00 26.79
CA LEU A 103 24.53 2.32 28.20
C LEU A 103 25.22 1.19 28.96
N LYS A 104 26.49 1.45 29.27
CA LYS A 104 27.18 0.75 30.35
C LYS A 104 26.29 0.77 31.59
N SER A 105 26.04 -0.42 32.12
CA SER A 105 25.59 -0.63 33.49
C SER A 105 26.37 0.27 34.45
N PRO A 106 25.70 1.08 35.29
CA PRO A 106 26.31 1.61 36.48
C PRO A 106 25.87 0.80 37.71
N LEU A 107 26.89 0.29 38.43
CA LEU A 107 26.91 -0.06 39.86
C LEU A 107 26.40 -1.49 40.15
N GLN A 108 27.25 -2.52 40.19
CA GLN A 108 28.17 -2.85 41.30
C GLN A 108 28.31 -1.78 42.42
N LYS A 109 27.62 -2.02 43.53
CA LYS A 109 28.22 -2.31 44.84
C LYS A 109 27.21 -3.07 45.70
#